data_AF-A0A378MBN0-F1
#
_entry.id   AF-A0A378MBN0-F1
#
_cell.length_a   1.000
_cell.length_b   1.000
_cell.length_c   1.000
_cell.angle_alpha   90.00
_cell.angle_beta   90.00
_cell.angle_gamma   90.00
#
_symmetry.space_group_name_H-M   'P 1'
#
loop_
_entity.id
_entity.type
_entity.pdbx_description
1 polymer ?
#
loop_
_entity_poly.entity_id
_entity_poly.type
_entity_poly.pdbx_seq_one_letter_code
_entity_poly.pdbx_strand_id
1 'polypeptide(L)'
;MIDPALFENQEEKTLFEALESLKQNFQSLPVAARLESLIALKPAIEAYFDKILVMSGDDAVRNNRLELLFELSNFIKEFAQTDVINVK
;
A
#
# COMPACT_ATOMS: atom_id res chain seq x y z
N MET A 1 0.57 8.65 10.98
CA MET A 1 -0.40 8.93 9.90
C MET A 1 0.36 9.51 8.73
N ILE A 2 0.00 9.10 7.52
CA ILE A 2 0.65 9.54 6.28
C ILE A 2 0.28 11.00 6.02
N ASP A 3 1.28 11.82 5.71
CA ASP A 3 1.14 13.21 5.29
C ASP A 3 1.55 13.34 3.80
N PRO A 4 0.59 13.56 2.88
CA PRO A 4 0.89 13.73 1.47
C PRO A 4 1.78 14.94 1.14
N ALA A 5 1.87 15.93 2.03
CA ALA A 5 2.74 17.09 1.85
C ALA A 5 4.23 16.74 2.00
N LEU A 6 4.55 15.62 2.66
CA LEU A 6 5.92 15.14 2.87
C LEU A 6 6.42 14.17 1.78
N PHE A 7 5.63 13.93 0.72
CA PHE A 7 6.07 13.10 -0.40
C PHE A 7 7.03 13.87 -1.31
N GLU A 8 8.25 13.35 -1.42
CA GLU A 8 9.30 13.96 -2.24
C GLU A 8 9.25 13.47 -3.69
N ASN A 9 8.74 12.26 -3.92
CA ASN A 9 8.77 11.60 -5.21
C ASN A 9 7.38 11.18 -5.70
N GLN A 10 7.26 10.99 -7.02
CA GLN A 10 6.00 10.58 -7.63
C GLN A 10 5.61 9.16 -7.24
N GLU A 11 6.58 8.27 -7.03
CA GLU A 11 6.36 6.87 -6.65
C GLU A 11 5.71 6.74 -5.27
N GLU A 12 6.04 7.64 -4.33
CA GLU A 12 5.40 7.71 -3.00
C GLU A 12 3.90 8.06 -3.14
N LYS A 13 3.61 9.07 -3.97
CA LYS A 13 2.24 9.51 -4.27
C LYS A 13 1.44 8.43 -4.98
N THR A 14 2.02 7.83 -6.02
CA THR A 14 1.37 6.78 -6.81
C THR A 14 1.03 5.57 -5.95
N LEU A 15 1.95 5.12 -5.08
CA LEU A 15 1.68 4.00 -4.17
C LEU A 15 0.57 4.34 -3.17
N PHE A 16 0.61 5.55 -2.60
CA PHE A 16 -0.42 6.02 -1.67
C PHE A 16 -1.81 6.10 -2.32
N GLU A 17 -1.92 6.72 -3.50
CA GLU A 17 -3.19 6.84 -4.23
C GLU A 17 -3.76 5.48 -4.64
N ALA A 18 -2.90 4.56 -5.08
CA ALA A 18 -3.30 3.20 -5.43
C ALA A 18 -3.83 2.44 -4.20
N LEU A 19 -3.16 2.58 -3.05
CA LEU A 19 -3.59 1.98 -1.79
C LEU A 19 -4.92 2.55 -1.29
N GLU A 20 -5.10 3.87 -1.32
CA GLU A 20 -6.34 4.54 -0.91
C GLU A 20 -7.52 4.17 -1.82
N SER A 21 -7.29 4.19 -3.14
CA SER A 21 -8.29 3.79 -4.13
C SER A 21 -8.72 2.34 -3.94
N LEU A 22 -7.77 1.46 -3.60
CA LEU A 22 -8.07 0.07 -3.33
C LEU A 22 -8.93 -0.06 -2.06
N LYS A 23 -8.53 0.54 -0.93
CA LYS A 23 -9.29 0.49 0.33
C LYS A 23 -10.74 0.95 0.17
N GLN A 24 -10.98 2.02 -0.59
CA GLN A 24 -12.33 2.54 -0.84
C GLN A 24 -13.23 1.53 -1.52
N ASN A 25 -12.70 0.79 -2.49
CA ASN A 25 -13.47 -0.16 -3.28
C ASN A 25 -13.46 -1.57 -2.68
N PHE A 26 -12.49 -1.89 -1.82
CA PHE A 26 -12.17 -3.24 -1.36
C PHE A 26 -13.35 -3.98 -0.76
N GLN A 27 -14.13 -3.33 0.12
CA GLN A 27 -15.26 -3.97 0.78
C GLN A 27 -16.41 -4.31 -0.18
N SER A 28 -16.54 -3.58 -1.29
CA SER A 28 -17.58 -3.78 -2.29
C SER A 28 -17.25 -4.85 -3.34
N LEU A 29 -15.96 -5.23 -3.44
CA LEU A 29 -15.50 -6.17 -4.45
C LEU A 29 -15.77 -7.63 -4.04
N PRO A 30 -16.12 -8.51 -5.00
CA PRO A 30 -16.07 -9.96 -4.80
C PRO A 30 -14.66 -10.44 -4.44
N VAL A 31 -14.53 -11.56 -3.72
CA VAL A 31 -13.23 -12.10 -3.25
C VAL A 31 -12.20 -12.24 -4.38
N ALA A 32 -12.59 -12.81 -5.52
CA ALA A 32 -11.68 -12.95 -6.67
C ALA A 32 -11.16 -11.59 -7.19
N ALA A 33 -12.03 -10.59 -7.27
CA ALA A 33 -11.65 -9.24 -7.70
C ALA A 33 -10.79 -8.50 -6.66
N ARG A 34 -10.95 -8.81 -5.36
CA ARG A 34 -10.05 -8.30 -4.30
C ARG A 34 -8.63 -8.82 -4.48
N LEU A 35 -8.47 -10.11 -4.78
CA LEU A 35 -7.17 -10.72 -5.05
C LEU A 35 -6.50 -10.08 -6.28
N GLU A 36 -7.24 -9.94 -7.38
CA GLU A 36 -6.73 -9.26 -8.59
C GLU A 36 -6.29 -7.83 -8.30
N SER A 37 -7.05 -7.10 -7.49
CA SER A 37 -6.74 -5.72 -7.14
C SER A 37 -5.49 -5.60 -6.26
N LEU A 38 -5.22 -6.59 -5.40
CA LEU A 38 -3.95 -6.66 -4.67
C LEU A 38 -2.76 -6.96 -5.58
N ILE A 39 -2.94 -7.86 -6.54
CA ILE A 39 -1.90 -8.14 -7.55
C ILE A 39 -1.59 -6.86 -8.35
N ALA A 40 -2.61 -6.05 -8.63
CA ALA A 40 -2.45 -4.77 -9.34
C ALA A 40 -1.64 -3.72 -8.55
N LEU A 41 -1.45 -3.86 -7.22
CA LEU A 41 -0.54 -3.00 -6.47
C LEU A 41 0.94 -3.32 -6.71
N LYS A 42 1.26 -4.55 -7.15
CA LYS A 42 2.65 -5.02 -7.28
C LYS A 42 3.55 -4.05 -8.07
N PRO A 43 3.16 -3.55 -9.26
CA PRO A 43 4.02 -2.62 -10.01
C PRO A 43 4.29 -1.31 -9.27
N ALA A 44 3.32 -0.77 -8.52
CA ALA A 44 3.50 0.44 -7.73
C ALA A 44 4.44 0.21 -6.53
N ILE A 45 4.36 -0.97 -5.91
CA ILE A 45 5.25 -1.38 -4.84
C ILE A 45 6.68 -1.56 -5.35
N GLU A 46 6.86 -2.24 -6.49
CA GLU A 46 8.18 -2.42 -7.11
C GLU A 46 8.81 -1.07 -7.50
N ALA A 47 8.05 -0.19 -8.15
CA ALA A 47 8.51 1.15 -8.50
C ALA A 47 8.90 1.98 -7.27
N TYR A 48 8.15 1.87 -6.17
CA TYR A 48 8.49 2.51 -4.91
C TYR A 48 9.84 2.03 -4.38
N PHE A 49 10.06 0.71 -4.28
CA PHE A 49 11.32 0.18 -3.75
C PHE A 49 12.52 0.39 -4.67
N ASP A 50 12.31 0.46 -5.99
CA ASP A 50 13.36 0.75 -6.96
C ASP A 50 13.85 2.20 -6.90
N LYS A 51 12.97 3.15 -6.52
CA LYS A 51 13.25 4.59 -6.58
C LYS A 51 13.47 5.24 -5.22
N ILE A 52 12.93 4.66 -4.15
CA ILE A 52 12.87 5.31 -2.84
C ILE A 52 13.79 4.62 -1.84
N LEU A 53 14.77 5.38 -1.34
CA LEU A 53 15.53 5.01 -0.16
C LEU A 53 14.70 5.35 1.09
N VAL A 54 14.14 4.32 1.72
CA VAL A 54 13.27 4.47 2.90
C VAL A 54 14.00 5.16 4.07
N MET A 55 15.28 4.85 4.24
CA MET A 55 16.14 5.51 5.24
C MET A 55 16.62 6.86 4.71
N SER A 56 15.71 7.85 4.71
CA SER A 56 16.06 9.26 4.44
C SER A 56 16.82 9.88 5.62
N GLY A 57 17.62 10.90 5.34
CA GLY A 57 18.25 11.74 6.38
C GLY A 57 17.27 12.73 7.03
N ASP A 58 16.13 12.98 6.39
CA ASP A 58 15.02 13.75 6.97
C ASP A 58 14.09 12.79 7.73
N ASP A 59 14.00 12.98 9.06
CA ASP A 59 13.20 12.13 9.93
C ASP A 59 11.69 12.24 9.64
N ALA A 60 11.18 13.41 9.21
CA ALA A 60 9.78 13.57 8.89
C ALA A 60 9.43 12.77 7.62
N VAL A 61 10.24 12.88 6.58
CA VAL A 61 10.08 12.11 5.33
C VAL A 61 10.23 10.62 5.60
N ARG A 62 11.25 10.22 6.38
CA ARG A 62 11.47 8.82 6.77
C ARG A 62 10.25 8.25 7.50
N ASN A 63 9.73 8.97 8.48
CA ASN A 63 8.55 8.52 9.23
C ASN A 63 7.31 8.42 8.33
N ASN A 64 7.14 9.36 7.40
CA ASN A 64 6.05 9.30 6.42
C ASN A 64 6.14 8.05 5.53
N ARG A 65 7.35 7.73 5.05
CA ARG A 65 7.63 6.51 4.26
C ARG A 65 7.35 5.23 5.05
N LEU A 66 7.78 5.18 6.31
CA LEU A 66 7.53 4.04 7.18
C LEU A 66 6.04 3.84 7.46
N GLU A 67 5.28 4.92 7.65
CA GLU A 67 3.83 4.84 7.82
C GLU A 67 3.13 4.30 6.58
N LEU A 68 3.50 4.77 5.38
CA LEU A 68 2.98 4.24 4.12
C LEU A 68 3.22 2.74 3.98
N LEU A 69 4.43 2.27 4.29
CA LEU A 69 4.78 0.86 4.26
C LEU A 69 4.03 0.04 5.33
N PHE A 70 3.87 0.60 6.52
CA PHE A 70 3.13 -0.03 7.62
C PHE A 70 1.66 -0.22 7.25
N GLU A 71 1.03 0.82 6.68
CA GLU A 71 -0.36 0.79 6.26
C GLU A 71 -0.59 -0.17 5.09
N LEU A 72 0.31 -0.18 4.10
CA LEU A 72 0.31 -1.18 3.03
C LEU A 72 0.40 -2.60 3.59
N SER A 73 1.34 -2.84 4.52
CA SER A 73 1.54 -4.17 5.13
C SER A 73 0.31 -4.62 5.90
N ASN A 74 -0.31 -3.73 6.67
CA ASN A 74 -1.54 -4.03 7.41
C ASN A 74 -2.69 -4.38 6.46
N PHE A 75 -2.85 -3.62 5.37
CA PHE A 75 -3.89 -3.87 4.39
C PHE A 75 -3.75 -5.24 3.72
N ILE A 76 -2.52 -5.60 3.30
CA ILE A 76 -2.25 -6.94 2.73
C ILE A 76 -2.50 -8.03 3.77
N LYS A 77 -2.14 -7.80 5.03
CA LYS A 77 -2.34 -8.77 6.13
C LYS A 77 -3.82 -8.96 6.43
N GLU A 78 -4.62 -7.90 6.44
CA GLU A 78 -6.07 -7.97 6.62
C GLU A 78 -6.69 -8.86 5.54
N PHE A 79 -6.30 -8.69 4.29
CA PHE A 79 -6.72 -9.59 3.21
C PHE A 79 -6.31 -11.05 3.45
N ALA A 80 -5.04 -11.29 3.77
CA ALA A 80 -4.53 -12.66 4.02
C ALA A 80 -5.25 -13.35 5.19
N GLN A 81 -5.77 -12.58 6.16
CA GLN A 81 -6.59 -13.09 7.25
C GLN A 81 -8.05 -13.32 6.85
N THR A 82 -8.60 -12.53 5.93
CA THR A 82 -9.96 -12.75 5.41
C THR A 82 -10.09 -14.04 4.59
N ASP A 83 -9.01 -14.51 3.99
CA ASP A 83 -8.95 -15.78 3.24
C ASP A 83 -8.85 -17.04 4.13
N VAL A 84 -8.88 -16.90 5.46
CA VAL A 84 -8.93 -18.04 6.40
C VAL A 84 -10.31 -18.75 6.38
N ILE A 85 -11.22 -18.39 5.48
CA ILE A 85 -12.55 -18.99 5.37
C ILE A 85 -12.62 -20.03 4.23
N ASN A 86 -12.42 -21.29 4.63
CA ASN A 86 -13.06 -22.50 4.11
C ASN A 86 -12.91 -22.80 2.60
N VAL A 87 -11.76 -23.37 2.22
CA VAL A 87 -11.76 -24.40 1.17
C VAL A 87 -12.27 -25.68 1.82
N LYS A 88 -13.56 -25.97 1.65
CA LYS A 88 -14.15 -27.30 1.85
C LYS A 88 -14.71 -27.81 0.54
#